data_AF-A0A5J6E3E2-F1
#
_entry.id   AF-A0A5J6E3E2-F1
#
_cell.length_a   1.000
_cell.length_b   1.000
_cell.length_c   1.000
_cell.angle_alpha   90.00
_cell.angle_beta   90.00
_cell.angle_gamma   90.00
#
_symmetry.space_group_name_H-M   'P 1'
#
loop_
_entity.id
_entity.type
_entity.pdbx_description
1 polymer ?
#
loop_
_entity_poly.entity_id
_entity_poly.type
_entity_poly.pdbx_seq_one_letter_code
_entity_poly.pdbx_strand_id
1 'polypeptide(L)'
;MDWKKRVRYEYMQLRQAKRYQRSDKVKQAFENNRELLNQRIRDIEIANGQYKVHCPDSEPVFSNRPFLRSCTVKSSIHSFRDQAVPLCTLQAVPNLPVYYSWVPVQQNFMVDDETVLHNIPYMGDEALDKDGAFLEELIMNYDGKVHGDR
;
A
#
# COMPACT_ATOMS: atom_id res chain seq x y z
N MET A 1 -6.03 38.28 -9.33
CA MET A 1 -4.69 37.65 -9.38
C MET A 1 -3.79 37.99 -8.19
N ASP A 2 -3.81 39.21 -7.65
CA ASP A 2 -2.92 39.63 -6.56
C ASP A 2 -3.20 38.90 -5.22
N TRP A 3 -4.47 38.73 -4.85
CA TRP A 3 -4.86 38.06 -3.60
C TRP A 3 -4.38 36.60 -3.48
N LYS A 4 -4.45 35.80 -4.55
CA LYS A 4 -3.95 34.42 -4.54
C LYS A 4 -2.44 34.36 -4.25
N LYS A 5 -1.67 35.30 -4.83
CA LYS A 5 -0.22 35.40 -4.58
C LYS A 5 0.08 35.81 -3.14
N ARG A 6 -0.65 36.81 -2.60
CA ARG A 6 -0.53 37.24 -1.21
C ARG A 6 -0.87 36.13 -0.22
N VAL A 7 -1.99 35.43 -0.42
CA VAL A 7 -2.40 34.29 0.43
C VAL A 7 -1.35 33.17 0.38
N ARG A 8 -0.81 32.86 -0.81
CA ARG A 8 0.26 31.85 -0.94
C ARG A 8 1.53 32.27 -0.20
N TYR A 9 1.91 33.55 -0.27
CA TYR A 9 3.06 34.09 0.45
C TYR A 9 2.86 33.99 1.97
N GLU A 10 1.72 34.47 2.49
CA GLU A 10 1.37 34.38 3.92
C GLU A 10 1.33 32.93 4.41
N TYR A 11 0.73 32.03 3.62
CA TYR A 11 0.73 30.60 3.92
C TYR A 11 2.16 30.05 4.06
N MET A 12 3.06 30.39 3.14
CA MET A 12 4.45 29.94 3.17
C MET A 12 5.20 30.51 4.39
N GLN A 13 5.02 31.78 4.71
CA GLN A 13 5.60 32.43 5.89
C GLN A 13 5.13 31.74 7.19
N LEU A 14 3.81 31.59 7.36
CA LEU A 14 3.24 30.92 8.53
C LEU A 14 3.68 29.46 8.64
N ARG A 15 3.76 28.74 7.52
CA ARG A 15 4.26 27.36 7.49
C ARG A 15 5.72 27.27 7.92
N GLN A 16 6.58 28.18 7.46
CA GLN A 16 7.99 28.22 7.85
C GLN A 16 8.16 28.55 9.34
N ALA A 17 7.47 29.58 9.83
CA ALA A 17 7.50 29.96 11.24
C ALA A 17 7.03 28.81 12.14
N LYS A 18 5.90 28.17 11.81
CA LYS A 18 5.38 27.00 12.55
C LYS A 18 6.33 25.81 12.49
N ARG A 19 6.97 25.54 11.34
CA ARG A 19 7.96 24.47 11.21
C ARG A 19 9.16 24.71 12.12
N TYR A 20 9.67 25.94 12.18
CA TYR A 20 10.78 26.30 13.05
C TYR A 20 10.41 26.15 14.54
N GLN A 21 9.28 26.73 14.96
CA GLN A 21 8.79 26.61 16.34
C GLN A 21 8.53 25.16 16.79
N ARG A 22 8.09 24.30 15.85
CA ARG A 22 7.79 22.89 16.16
C ARG A 22 9.01 21.97 16.02
N SER A 23 10.15 22.46 15.49
CA SER A 23 11.33 21.64 15.19
C SER A 23 11.79 20.83 16.40
N ASP A 24 11.99 21.50 17.54
CA ASP A 24 12.54 20.83 18.73
C ASP A 24 11.51 19.89 19.39
N LYS A 25 10.23 20.26 19.36
CA LYS A 25 9.13 19.37 19.79
C LYS A 25 9.06 18.10 18.94
N VAL A 26 9.26 18.21 17.63
CA VAL A 26 9.28 17.07 16.71
C VAL A 26 10.51 16.20 16.98
N LYS A 27 11.70 16.79 17.19
CA LYS A 27 12.91 16.04 17.56
C LYS A 27 12.71 15.23 18.84
N GLN A 28 12.18 15.86 19.89
CA GLN A 28 11.88 15.18 21.15
C GLN A 28 10.84 14.06 20.96
N ALA A 29 9.77 14.32 20.18
CA ALA A 29 8.78 13.29 19.88
C ALA A 29 9.39 12.09 19.11
N PHE A 30 10.31 12.35 18.19
CA PHE A 30 11.05 11.29 17.48
C PHE A 30 11.95 10.48 18.41
N GLU A 31 12.65 11.14 19.35
CA GLU A 31 13.50 10.48 20.34
C GLU A 31 12.68 9.58 21.28
N ASN A 32 11.60 10.11 21.85
CA ASN A 32 10.67 9.33 22.68
C ASN A 32 10.07 8.14 21.91
N ASN A 33 9.67 8.36 20.65
CA ASN A 33 9.14 7.28 19.81
C ASN A 33 10.22 6.23 19.49
N ARG A 34 11.48 6.63 19.32
CA ARG A 34 12.60 5.70 19.11
C ARG A 34 12.82 4.83 20.35
N GLU A 35 12.76 5.41 21.54
CA GLU A 35 12.86 4.66 22.79
C GLU A 35 11.73 3.64 22.93
N LEU A 36 10.49 4.05 22.65
CA LEU A 36 9.32 3.17 22.67
C LEU A 36 9.44 2.03 21.64
N LEU A 37 9.92 2.32 20.43
CA LEU A 37 10.17 1.31 19.40
C LEU A 37 11.24 0.32 19.85
N ASN A 38 12.35 0.80 20.42
CA ASN A 38 13.41 -0.08 20.92
C ASN A 38 12.93 -0.97 22.06
N GLN A 39 12.07 -0.46 22.96
CA GLN A 39 11.43 -1.27 24.00
C GLN A 39 10.54 -2.35 23.39
N ARG A 40 9.63 -2.00 22.48
CA ARG A 40 8.74 -2.97 21.82
C ARG A 40 9.49 -4.04 21.02
N ILE A 41 10.56 -3.66 20.33
CA ILE A 41 11.40 -4.62 19.60
C ILE A 41 12.02 -5.61 20.57
N ARG A 42 12.58 -5.15 21.70
CA ARG A 42 13.11 -6.04 22.74
C ARG A 42 12.04 -7.00 23.30
N ASP A 43 10.84 -6.51 23.56
CA ASP A 43 9.74 -7.35 24.05
C ASP A 43 9.37 -8.43 23.03
N ILE A 44 9.32 -8.07 21.74
CA ILE A 44 9.08 -9.01 20.63
C ILE A 44 10.24 -10.02 20.51
N GLU A 45 11.50 -9.59 20.63
CA GLU A 45 12.66 -10.48 20.57
C GLU A 45 12.66 -11.49 21.72
N ILE A 46 12.33 -11.03 22.95
CA ILE A 46 12.19 -11.92 24.12
C ILE A 46 11.05 -12.91 23.89
N ALA A 47 9.89 -12.45 23.42
CA ALA A 47 8.75 -13.32 23.12
C ALA A 47 9.09 -14.34 22.03
N ASN A 48 9.71 -13.90 20.93
CA ASN A 48 10.11 -14.75 19.82
C ASN A 48 11.21 -15.76 20.21
N GLY A 49 12.13 -15.38 21.10
CA GLY A 49 13.17 -16.27 21.63
C GLY A 49 12.62 -17.48 22.40
N GLN A 50 11.35 -17.44 22.84
CA GLN A 50 10.69 -18.59 23.46
C GLN A 50 10.23 -19.63 22.44
N TYR A 51 10.06 -19.25 21.17
CA TYR A 51 9.63 -20.14 20.12
C TYR A 51 10.85 -20.70 19.37
N LYS A 52 10.95 -22.03 19.31
CA LYS A 52 11.86 -22.69 18.38
C LYS A 52 11.13 -22.92 17.07
N VAL A 53 11.33 -22.02 16.11
CA VAL A 53 10.86 -22.21 14.73
C VAL A 53 11.85 -23.13 14.02
N HIS A 54 11.39 -24.29 13.57
CA HIS A 54 12.15 -25.12 12.66
C HIS A 54 12.01 -24.54 11.25
N CYS A 55 13.06 -23.89 10.75
CA CYS A 55 13.15 -23.60 9.32
C CYS A 55 13.35 -24.95 8.62
N PRO A 56 12.42 -25.40 7.77
CA PRO A 56 12.61 -26.65 7.05
C PRO A 56 13.90 -26.55 6.23
N ASP A 57 14.74 -27.58 6.33
CA ASP A 57 15.91 -27.69 5.47
C ASP A 57 15.45 -27.68 4.01
N SER A 58 16.21 -27.00 3.16
CA SER A 58 16.02 -26.97 1.71
C SER A 58 16.39 -28.31 1.07
N GLU A 59 16.05 -29.43 1.70
CA GLU A 59 16.10 -30.72 1.05
C GLU A 59 15.05 -30.73 -0.07
N PRO A 60 15.42 -31.15 -1.28
CA PRO A 60 14.46 -31.36 -2.33
C PRO A 60 13.62 -32.58 -1.98
N VAL A 61 12.57 -32.40 -1.17
CA VAL A 61 11.55 -33.41 -0.79
C VAL A 61 10.90 -34.08 -2.02
N PHE A 62 11.17 -33.53 -3.22
CA PHE A 62 10.54 -33.88 -4.48
C PHE A 62 11.50 -34.49 -5.52
N SER A 63 12.76 -34.79 -5.16
CA SER A 63 13.80 -35.28 -6.08
C SER A 63 13.42 -36.56 -6.85
N ASN A 64 12.49 -37.36 -6.34
CA ASN A 64 12.07 -38.65 -6.94
C ASN A 64 10.69 -38.63 -7.64
N ARG A 65 10.14 -37.47 -8.01
CA ARG A 65 8.88 -37.41 -8.78
C ARG A 65 9.14 -37.07 -10.26
N PRO A 66 9.16 -38.07 -11.17
CA PRO A 66 9.60 -37.92 -12.56
C PRO A 66 8.71 -37.04 -13.46
N PHE A 67 7.63 -36.42 -12.93
CA PHE A 67 6.63 -35.70 -13.73
C PHE A 67 6.30 -34.29 -13.20
N LEU A 68 7.11 -33.74 -12.29
CA LEU A 68 6.90 -32.36 -11.83
C LEU A 68 7.51 -31.38 -12.84
N ARG A 69 6.72 -30.40 -13.28
CA ARG A 69 7.24 -29.22 -13.99
C ARG A 69 8.33 -28.57 -13.13
N SER A 70 9.40 -28.06 -13.72
CA SER A 70 10.45 -27.34 -13.00
C SER A 70 10.29 -25.83 -13.17
N CYS A 71 10.68 -25.08 -12.14
CA CYS A 71 10.90 -23.65 -12.17
C CYS A 71 12.41 -23.40 -12.20
N THR A 72 12.87 -22.64 -13.19
CA THR A 72 14.27 -22.26 -13.31
C THR A 72 14.44 -20.77 -13.04
N VAL A 73 15.27 -20.44 -12.06
CA VAL A 73 15.65 -19.06 -11.75
C VAL A 73 17.03 -18.82 -12.35
N LYS A 74 17.10 -17.82 -13.23
CA LYS A 74 18.35 -17.38 -13.85
C LYS A 74 19.02 -16.30 -13.00
N SER A 75 20.31 -16.43 -12.77
CA SER A 75 21.08 -15.41 -12.07
C SER A 75 21.63 -14.38 -13.06
N SER A 76 21.53 -13.11 -12.71
CA SER A 76 22.27 -12.04 -13.41
C SER A 76 23.76 -12.00 -13.01
N ILE A 77 24.14 -12.72 -11.96
CA ILE A 77 25.53 -12.83 -11.50
C ILE A 77 26.18 -14.01 -12.23
N HIS A 78 27.12 -13.71 -13.12
CA HIS A 78 27.80 -14.68 -14.00
C HIS A 78 28.50 -15.85 -13.27
N SER A 79 28.87 -15.69 -11.99
CA SER A 79 29.48 -16.74 -11.18
C SER A 79 28.48 -17.72 -10.56
N PHE A 80 27.19 -17.42 -10.60
CA PHE A 80 26.13 -18.29 -10.10
C PHE A 80 25.45 -19.03 -11.25
N ARG A 81 25.34 -20.34 -11.11
CA ARG A 81 24.60 -21.18 -12.07
C ARG A 81 23.09 -20.99 -11.89
N ASP A 82 22.37 -21.16 -12.99
CA ASP A 82 20.91 -21.25 -12.96
C ASP A 82 20.47 -22.39 -12.04
N GLN A 83 19.45 -22.12 -11.22
CA GLN A 83 18.92 -23.09 -10.26
C GLN A 83 17.55 -23.55 -10.73
N ALA A 84 17.33 -24.87 -10.73
CA ALA A 84 16.06 -25.48 -11.10
C ALA A 84 15.49 -26.25 -9.91
N VAL A 85 14.22 -25.98 -9.58
CA VAL A 85 13.48 -26.66 -8.51
C VAL A 85 12.13 -27.17 -9.04
N PRO A 86 11.60 -28.28 -8.51
CA PRO A 86 10.28 -28.77 -8.92
C PRO A 86 9.16 -27.82 -8.45
N LEU A 87 8.16 -27.62 -9.30
CA LEU A 87 6.96 -26.84 -9.00
C LEU A 87 5.97 -27.67 -8.19
N CYS A 88 5.58 -27.16 -7.03
CA CYS A 88 4.45 -27.67 -6.25
C CYS A 88 3.16 -26.99 -6.71
N THR A 89 2.23 -27.76 -7.27
CA THR A 89 0.91 -27.23 -7.63
C THR A 89 0.04 -27.16 -6.39
N LEU A 90 -0.39 -25.96 -6.01
CA LEU A 90 -1.36 -25.76 -4.93
C LEU A 90 -2.72 -26.33 -5.35
N GLN A 91 -3.46 -26.88 -4.39
CA GLN A 91 -4.80 -27.38 -4.65
C GLN A 91 -5.74 -26.23 -5.05
N ALA A 92 -6.59 -26.48 -6.05
CA ALA A 92 -7.57 -25.51 -6.48
C ALA A 92 -8.61 -25.27 -5.37
N VAL A 93 -8.84 -24.02 -5.03
CA VAL A 93 -9.89 -23.59 -4.09
C VAL A 93 -11.04 -22.99 -4.90
N PRO A 94 -12.31 -23.28 -4.57
CA PRO A 94 -13.44 -22.70 -5.28
C PRO A 94 -13.45 -21.16 -5.16
N ASN A 95 -13.72 -20.48 -6.26
CA ASN A 95 -13.85 -19.03 -6.27
C ASN A 95 -15.20 -18.61 -5.67
N LEU A 96 -15.17 -17.57 -4.83
CA LEU A 96 -16.37 -16.90 -4.37
C LEU A 96 -16.75 -15.79 -5.37
N PRO A 97 -18.05 -15.45 -5.50
CA PRO A 97 -18.47 -14.26 -6.23
C PRO A 97 -17.84 -12.99 -5.66
N VAL A 98 -17.60 -11.99 -6.51
CA VAL A 98 -17.11 -10.68 -6.07
C VAL A 98 -18.23 -9.95 -5.32
N TYR A 99 -17.95 -9.50 -4.11
CA TYR A 99 -18.84 -8.67 -3.32
C TYR A 99 -18.08 -7.49 -2.72
N TYR A 100 -18.79 -6.39 -2.53
CA TYR A 100 -18.31 -5.24 -1.75
C TYR A 100 -18.93 -5.30 -0.35
N SER A 101 -18.21 -4.75 0.62
CA SER A 101 -18.70 -4.65 1.99
C SER A 101 -19.72 -3.53 2.11
N TRP A 102 -20.88 -3.83 2.69
CA TRP A 102 -21.94 -2.86 2.97
C TRP A 102 -22.25 -2.86 4.46
N VAL A 103 -22.63 -1.69 4.99
CA VAL A 103 -23.12 -1.58 6.38
C VAL A 103 -24.62 -1.86 6.39
N PRO A 104 -25.10 -2.81 7.22
CA PRO A 104 -26.53 -3.08 7.31
C PRO A 104 -27.26 -1.91 7.98
N VAL A 105 -28.42 -1.52 7.43
CA VAL A 105 -29.25 -0.46 7.97
C VAL A 105 -30.66 -0.97 8.26
N GLN A 106 -31.22 -0.56 9.40
CA GLN A 106 -32.61 -0.91 9.79
C GLN A 106 -33.64 0.07 9.22
N GLN A 107 -33.20 1.28 8.88
CA GLN A 107 -34.00 2.34 8.28
C GLN A 107 -33.14 3.16 7.32
N ASN A 108 -33.78 3.86 6.39
CA ASN A 108 -33.09 4.69 5.41
C ASN A 108 -32.37 5.87 6.06
N PHE A 109 -31.22 6.26 5.50
CA PHE A 109 -30.44 7.41 5.93
C PHE A 109 -30.39 8.45 4.81
N MET A 110 -30.56 9.72 5.17
CA MET A 110 -30.40 10.84 4.24
C MET A 110 -28.92 11.18 4.11
N VAL A 111 -28.41 11.34 2.89
CA VAL A 111 -27.00 11.62 2.61
C VAL A 111 -26.90 12.92 1.81
N ASP A 112 -25.97 13.79 2.20
CA ASP A 112 -25.67 15.04 1.49
C ASP A 112 -24.88 14.75 0.20
N ASP A 113 -25.06 15.61 -0.81
CA ASP A 113 -24.37 15.47 -2.09
C ASP A 113 -22.85 15.68 -1.96
N GLU A 114 -22.08 14.79 -2.58
CA GLU A 114 -20.63 14.93 -2.68
C GLU A 114 -20.27 15.97 -3.75
N THR A 115 -19.52 17.01 -3.36
CA THR A 115 -19.12 18.11 -4.27
C THR A 115 -17.68 18.01 -4.77
N VAL A 116 -16.93 17.02 -4.28
CA VAL A 116 -15.53 16.76 -4.62
C VAL A 116 -15.35 15.25 -4.74
N LEU A 117 -14.69 14.81 -5.81
CA LEU A 117 -14.35 13.42 -6.01
C LEU A 117 -13.19 13.03 -5.07
N HIS A 118 -13.44 12.14 -4.11
CA HIS A 118 -12.43 11.76 -3.12
C HIS A 118 -11.44 10.72 -3.62
N ASN A 119 -11.86 9.84 -4.54
CA ASN A 119 -11.04 8.76 -5.08
C ASN A 119 -11.27 8.62 -6.59
N ILE A 120 -10.20 8.36 -7.34
CA ILE A 120 -10.30 7.97 -8.75
C ILE A 120 -10.33 6.45 -8.81
N PRO A 121 -11.38 5.83 -9.38
CA PRO A 121 -11.48 4.39 -9.45
C PRO A 121 -10.38 3.82 -10.36
N TYR A 122 -9.63 2.84 -9.85
CA TYR A 122 -8.68 2.09 -10.67
C TYR A 122 -9.43 0.98 -11.43
N MET A 123 -9.43 1.06 -12.76
CA MET A 123 -10.19 0.15 -13.63
C MET A 123 -9.31 -0.91 -14.32
N GLY A 124 -8.02 -0.97 -13.96
CA GLY A 124 -7.03 -1.81 -14.64
C GLY A 124 -6.35 -1.08 -15.80
N ASP A 125 -5.06 -1.36 -15.98
CA ASP A 125 -4.23 -0.71 -17.00
C ASP A 125 -4.78 -0.94 -18.42
N GLU A 126 -5.32 -2.13 -18.68
CA GLU A 126 -5.91 -2.49 -19.98
C GLU A 126 -7.18 -1.70 -20.34
N ALA A 127 -7.87 -1.14 -19.34
CA ALA A 127 -9.07 -0.33 -19.54
C ALA A 127 -8.71 1.15 -19.75
N LEU A 128 -7.67 1.63 -19.06
CA LEU A 128 -7.17 3.00 -19.19
C LEU A 128 -6.66 3.32 -20.60
N ASP A 129 -6.03 2.34 -21.26
CA ASP A 129 -5.54 2.50 -22.63
C ASP A 129 -6.65 2.57 -23.69
N LYS A 130 -7.88 2.16 -23.34
CA LYS A 130 -9.01 2.04 -24.29
C LYS A 130 -9.98 3.21 -24.22
N ASP A 131 -10.16 3.81 -23.04
CA ASP A 131 -11.16 4.87 -22.83
C ASP A 131 -10.71 5.88 -21.77
N GLY A 132 -9.82 6.79 -22.17
CA GLY A 132 -9.43 7.94 -21.35
C GLY A 132 -10.55 8.97 -21.18
N ALA A 133 -11.58 8.96 -22.04
CA ALA A 133 -12.67 9.94 -22.01
C ALA A 133 -13.59 9.74 -20.81
N PHE A 134 -13.78 8.49 -20.35
CA PHE A 134 -14.56 8.20 -19.14
C PHE A 134 -14.02 8.92 -17.90
N LEU A 135 -12.70 8.92 -17.69
CA LEU A 135 -12.10 9.57 -16.52
C LEU A 135 -12.25 11.09 -16.58
N GLU A 136 -12.13 11.68 -17.78
CA GLU A 136 -12.37 13.11 -17.98
C GLU A 136 -13.83 13.49 -17.68
N GLU A 137 -14.79 12.71 -18.18
CA GLU A 137 -16.22 12.92 -17.90
C GLU A 137 -16.53 12.78 -16.40
N LEU A 138 -15.98 11.75 -15.76
CA LEU A 138 -16.13 11.54 -14.31
C LEU A 138 -15.62 12.76 -13.53
N ILE A 139 -14.46 13.29 -13.89
CA ILE A 139 -13.89 14.48 -13.24
C ILE A 139 -14.74 15.72 -13.53
N MET A 140 -15.28 15.86 -14.74
CA MET A 140 -16.16 16.97 -15.12
C MET A 140 -17.46 17.00 -14.29
N ASN A 141 -18.01 15.84 -13.92
CA ASN A 141 -19.19 15.75 -13.06
C ASN A 141 -18.97 16.37 -11.66
N TYR A 142 -17.72 16.55 -11.26
CA TYR A 142 -17.33 17.19 -9.98
C TYR A 142 -16.71 18.58 -10.20
N ASP A 143 -17.01 19.29 -11.29
CA ASP A 143 -16.40 20.58 -11.67
C ASP A 143 -14.86 20.55 -11.75
N GLY A 144 -14.27 19.38 -12.01
CA GLY A 144 -12.81 19.21 -11.96
C GLY A 144 -12.23 19.13 -10.54
N LYS A 145 -13.06 19.05 -9.49
CA LYS A 145 -12.61 19.02 -8.10
C LYS A 145 -12.31 17.60 -7.67
N VAL A 146 -11.03 17.25 -7.62
CA VAL A 146 -10.54 15.99 -7.07
C VAL A 146 -9.82 16.26 -5.76
N HIS A 147 -10.01 15.41 -4.76
CA HIS A 147 -9.34 15.54 -3.48
C HIS A 147 -7.81 15.50 -3.66
N GLY A 148 -7.13 16.48 -3.06
CA GLY A 148 -5.67 16.59 -3.13
C GLY A 148 -5.17 17.45 -4.29
N ASP A 149 -6.01 17.76 -5.27
CA ASP A 149 -5.68 18.73 -6.31
C ASP A 149 -5.82 20.16 -5.76
N ARG A 150 -4.75 20.96 -5.84
CA ARG A 150 -4.62 22.30 -5.20
C ARG A 150 -3.85 23.31 -6.03
#